data_AF-A0A8X7ZT74-F1
#
_entry.id   AF-A0A8X7ZT74-F1
#
_cell.length_a   1.000
_cell.length_b   1.000
_cell.length_c   1.000
_cell.angle_alpha   90.00
_cell.angle_beta   90.00
_cell.angle_gamma   90.00
#
_symmetry.space_group_name_H-M   'P 1'
#
loop_
_entity.id
_entity.type
_entity.pdbx_description
1 polymer ?
#
loop_
_entity_poly.entity_id
_entity_poly.type
_entity_poly.pdbx_seq_one_letter_code
_entity_poly.pdbx_strand_id
1 'polypeptide(L)'
;MGPVVPTIDLVLHNKDVVWKIFGSNSMVRIVKKGGVDVWCLAFVDGGVSTTVRGSNWIGSPSIVIGGHQLEDNMLQFDLESRKLGFSSSILSKGTTCSNFKFSTKKI
;
A
#
# COMPACT_ATOMS: atom_id res chain seq x y z
N MET A 1 -10.26 -6.26 -1.92
CA MET A 1 -11.03 -5.01 -2.00
C MET A 1 -11.25 -4.37 -0.65
N GLY A 2 -11.60 -5.15 0.39
CA GLY A 2 -11.79 -4.62 1.73
C GLY A 2 -13.16 -3.93 1.91
N PRO A 3 -13.33 -3.06 2.92
CA PRO A 3 -14.59 -2.35 3.14
C PRO A 3 -14.92 -1.40 1.99
N VAL A 4 -16.23 -1.15 1.79
CA VAL A 4 -16.73 -0.22 0.76
C VAL A 4 -16.58 1.21 1.30
N VAL A 5 -15.45 1.83 0.98
CA VAL A 5 -15.10 3.21 1.32
C VAL A 5 -14.60 3.94 0.06
N PRO A 6 -14.56 5.29 0.05
CA PRO A 6 -13.99 6.03 -1.07
C PRO A 6 -12.57 5.56 -1.41
N THR A 7 -12.29 5.44 -2.72
CA THR A 7 -10.95 5.12 -3.21
C THR A 7 -10.07 6.36 -3.11
N ILE A 8 -8.82 6.19 -2.67
CA ILE A 8 -7.82 7.25 -2.65
C ILE A 8 -6.94 7.08 -3.88
N ASP A 9 -6.87 8.12 -4.72
CA ASP A 9 -6.09 8.11 -5.95
C ASP A 9 -4.80 8.91 -5.76
N LEU A 10 -3.65 8.24 -5.85
CA LEU A 10 -2.35 8.91 -5.96
C LEU A 10 -2.06 9.17 -7.44
N VAL A 11 -2.38 10.38 -7.90
CA VAL A 11 -2.03 10.83 -9.26
C VAL A 11 -0.54 11.16 -9.29
N LEU A 12 0.22 10.52 -10.19
CA LEU A 12 1.67 10.64 -10.25
C LEU A 12 2.10 11.67 -11.31
N HIS A 13 3.16 11.38 -12.06
CA HIS A 13 3.80 12.30 -12.99
C HIS A 13 2.91 12.79 -14.15
N ASN A 14 1.77 12.14 -14.41
CA ASN A 14 0.72 12.64 -15.30
C ASN A 14 -0.67 12.17 -14.83
N LYS A 15 -1.72 12.80 -15.36
CA LYS A 15 -3.12 12.57 -14.96
C LYS A 15 -3.63 11.15 -15.22
N ASP A 16 -3.01 10.43 -16.15
CA ASP A 16 -3.42 9.09 -16.58
C ASP A 16 -2.68 7.99 -15.81
N VAL A 17 -1.65 8.35 -15.02
CA VAL A 17 -0.87 7.43 -14.19
C VAL A 17 -1.30 7.59 -12.73
N VAL A 18 -2.21 6.71 -12.31
CA VAL A 18 -2.85 6.76 -11.00
C VAL A 18 -2.64 5.45 -10.24
N TRP A 19 -2.06 5.52 -9.05
CA TRP A 19 -2.05 4.40 -8.11
C TRP A 19 -3.28 4.50 -7.20
N LYS A 20 -4.18 3.51 -7.31
CA LYS A 20 -5.43 3.46 -6.53
C LYS A 20 -5.23 2.70 -5.23
N ILE A 21 -5.60 3.32 -4.12
CA ILE A 21 -5.64 2.70 -2.79
C ILE A 21 -7.11 2.38 -2.48
N PHE A 22 -7.43 1.09 -2.45
CA PHE A 22 -8.75 0.58 -2.12
C PHE A 22 -8.93 0.39 -0.61
N GLY A 23 -10.17 0.10 -0.18
CA GLY A 23 -10.51 -0.12 1.23
C GLY A 23 -9.61 -1.10 1.98
N SER A 24 -9.14 -2.16 1.30
CA SER A 24 -8.20 -3.14 1.88
C SER A 24 -6.84 -2.55 2.26
N ASN A 25 -6.42 -1.49 1.57
CA ASN A 25 -5.13 -0.82 1.78
C ASN A 25 -5.28 0.55 2.46
N SER A 26 -6.49 1.11 2.54
CA SER A 26 -6.76 2.40 3.20
C SER A 26 -7.33 2.25 4.61
N MET A 27 -7.93 1.12 4.97
CA MET A 27 -8.58 0.92 6.27
C MET A 27 -7.93 -0.22 7.05
N VAL A 28 -7.89 -0.07 8.38
CA VAL A 28 -7.53 -1.12 9.33
C VAL A 28 -8.71 -1.38 10.26
N ARG A 29 -9.01 -2.66 10.49
CA ARG A 29 -10.07 -3.08 11.42
C ARG A 29 -9.51 -3.19 12.83
N ILE A 30 -10.07 -2.43 13.77
CA ILE A 30 -9.56 -2.36 15.16
C ILE A 30 -10.32 -3.32 16.09
N VAL A 31 -11.66 -3.35 15.99
CA VAL A 31 -12.49 -4.18 16.87
C VAL A 31 -13.51 -4.95 16.04
N LYS A 32 -13.58 -6.25 16.31
CA LYS A 32 -14.60 -7.16 15.77
C LYS A 32 -15.47 -7.81 16.86
N LYS A 33 -15.04 -7.76 18.13
CA LYS A 33 -15.71 -8.41 19.26
C LYS A 33 -16.41 -7.39 20.14
N GLY A 34 -17.71 -7.61 20.42
CA GLY A 34 -18.52 -6.76 21.30
C GLY A 34 -19.66 -6.00 20.61
N GLY A 35 -19.90 -6.22 19.30
CA GLY A 35 -21.11 -5.75 18.61
C GLY A 35 -20.94 -4.51 17.72
N VAL A 36 -19.79 -3.82 17.77
CA VAL A 36 -19.50 -2.69 16.87
C VAL A 36 -18.29 -3.03 16.00
N ASP A 37 -18.47 -2.91 14.69
CA ASP A 37 -17.39 -3.09 13.72
C ASP A 37 -16.66 -1.76 13.50
N VAL A 38 -15.46 -1.62 14.07
CA VAL A 38 -14.71 -0.36 14.04
C VAL A 38 -13.56 -0.45 13.05
N TRP A 39 -13.54 0.52 12.13
CA TRP A 39 -12.51 0.68 11.12
C TRP A 39 -11.89 2.07 11.24
N CYS A 40 -10.57 2.14 11.10
CA CYS A 40 -9.81 3.39 11.12
C CYS A 40 -9.11 3.60 9.77
N LEU A 41 -8.99 4.87 9.37
CA LEU A 41 -8.16 5.25 8.23
C LEU A 41 -6.70 4.96 8.57
N ALA A 42 -6.02 4.22 7.70
CA ALA A 42 -4.65 3.72 7.88
C ALA A 42 -3.59 4.77 7.48
N PHE A 43 -3.82 6.02 7.85
CA PHE A 43 -2.93 7.15 7.61
C PHE A 43 -2.65 7.83 8.95
N VAL A 44 -1.38 8.20 9.16
CA VAL A 44 -0.91 8.81 10.41
C VAL A 44 -0.27 10.15 10.11
N ASP A 45 -0.36 11.07 11.06
CA ASP A 45 0.34 12.35 11.00
C ASP A 45 1.85 12.12 11.19
N GLY A 46 2.65 12.56 10.21
CA GLY A 46 4.11 12.46 10.23
C GLY A 46 4.80 13.55 11.05
N GLY A 47 4.05 14.56 11.52
CA GLY A 47 4.56 15.72 12.24
C GLY A 47 5.28 16.73 11.35
N VAL A 48 5.77 17.81 11.97
CA VAL A 48 6.35 18.98 11.28
C VAL A 48 7.74 18.74 10.65
N SER A 49 8.43 17.68 11.08
CA SER A 49 9.68 17.22 10.46
C SER A 49 9.52 15.75 10.15
N THR A 50 9.20 15.43 8.91
CA THR A 50 9.12 14.05 8.40
C THR A 50 10.52 13.46 8.19
N THR A 51 11.42 13.67 9.16
CA THR A 51 12.67 12.92 9.21
C THR A 51 12.30 11.47 9.50
N VAL A 52 12.33 10.63 8.47
CA VAL A 52 12.17 9.19 8.63
C VAL A 52 13.35 8.70 9.48
N ARG A 53 13.10 8.51 10.78
CA ARG A 53 14.10 8.10 11.76
C ARG A 53 14.75 6.79 11.30
N GLY A 54 16.08 6.77 11.17
CA GLY A 54 16.83 5.61 10.72
C GLY A 54 16.97 5.46 9.20
N SER A 55 16.43 6.38 8.39
CA SER A 55 16.71 6.41 6.96
C SER A 55 17.90 7.33 6.65
N ASN A 56 18.79 6.84 5.80
CA ASN A 56 19.91 7.56 5.17
C ASN A 56 19.46 8.32 3.91
N TRP A 57 18.16 8.52 3.72
CA TRP A 57 17.61 9.24 2.57
C TRP A 57 18.00 10.72 2.63
N ILE A 58 18.44 11.27 1.50
CA ILE A 58 18.72 12.69 1.34
C ILE A 58 17.35 13.41 1.17
N GLY A 59 16.66 13.66 2.29
CA GLY A 59 15.43 14.45 2.33
C GLY A 59 14.39 13.96 3.36
N SER A 60 13.37 14.79 3.58
CA SER A 60 12.20 14.49 4.42
C SER A 60 10.97 14.32 3.51
N PRO A 61 10.55 13.09 3.17
CA PRO A 61 9.42 12.89 2.27
C PRO A 61 8.12 13.40 2.91
N SER A 62 7.28 14.08 2.13
CA SER A 62 5.95 14.50 2.59
C SER A 62 4.95 13.34 2.68
N ILE A 63 5.20 12.26 1.94
CA ILE A 63 4.36 11.05 1.91
C ILE A 63 5.28 9.83 1.99
N VAL A 64 4.96 8.90 2.90
CA VAL A 64 5.60 7.58 2.99
C VAL A 64 4.53 6.52 2.76
N ILE A 65 4.72 5.71 1.72
CA ILE A 65 3.85 4.55 1.45
C ILE A 65 4.34 3.39 2.32
N GLY A 66 3.55 3.05 3.33
CA GLY A 66 3.89 2.00 4.31
C GLY A 66 3.50 0.60 3.87
N GLY A 67 3.90 -0.41 4.66
CA GLY A 67 3.66 -1.82 4.36
C GLY A 67 2.20 -2.17 4.12
N HIS A 68 1.27 -1.65 4.92
CA HIS A 68 -0.18 -1.88 4.76
C HIS A 68 -0.70 -1.42 3.39
N GLN A 69 -0.17 -0.32 2.86
CA GLN A 69 -0.51 0.16 1.52
C GLN A 69 0.12 -0.70 0.41
N LEU A 70 1.21 -1.41 0.70
CA LEU A 70 1.90 -2.30 -0.24
C LEU A 70 1.34 -3.72 -0.29
N GLU A 71 0.61 -4.15 0.75
CA GLU A 71 -0.02 -5.47 0.80
C GLU A 71 -0.92 -5.72 -0.42
N ASP A 72 -0.82 -6.92 -1.00
CA ASP A 72 -1.54 -7.31 -2.21
C ASP A 72 -1.46 -6.30 -3.36
N ASN A 73 -0.31 -5.64 -3.52
CA ASN A 73 0.05 -4.88 -4.71
C ASN A 73 1.29 -5.52 -5.34
N MET A 74 1.28 -5.74 -6.66
CA MET A 74 2.50 -6.09 -7.38
C MET A 74 3.28 -4.81 -7.68
N LEU A 75 4.51 -4.73 -7.18
CA LEU A 75 5.48 -3.67 -7.46
C LEU A 75 6.67 -4.21 -8.22
N GLN A 76 7.14 -3.45 -9.21
CA GLN A 76 8.33 -3.74 -9.98
C GLN A 76 9.28 -2.57 -9.90
N PHE A 77 10.46 -2.81 -9.31
CA PHE A 77 11.56 -1.84 -9.29
C PHE A 77 12.47 -2.15 -10.47
N ASP A 78 12.29 -1.44 -11.58
CA ASP A 78 13.16 -1.53 -12.73
C ASP A 78 14.31 -0.53 -12.56
N LEU A 79 15.45 -1.04 -12.09
CA LEU A 79 16.64 -0.24 -11.83
C LEU A 79 17.35 0.20 -13.10
N GLU A 80 17.22 -0.56 -14.19
CA GLU A 80 17.85 -0.25 -15.48
C GLU A 80 17.16 0.94 -16.12
N SER A 81 15.83 0.90 -16.21
CA SER A 81 15.04 2.01 -16.78
C SER A 81 14.70 3.10 -15.76
N ARG A 82 15.06 2.92 -14.48
CA ARG A 82 14.79 3.82 -13.35
C ARG A 82 13.29 4.09 -13.15
N LYS A 83 12.48 3.04 -13.26
CA LYS A 83 11.02 3.12 -13.16
C LYS A 83 10.47 2.24 -12.04
N LEU A 84 9.39 2.72 -11.43
CA LEU A 84 8.54 1.93 -10.57
C LEU A 84 7.26 1.56 -11.33
N GLY A 85 7.07 0.26 -11.55
CA GLY A 85 5.81 -0.30 -12.02
C GLY A 85 4.93 -0.71 -10.83
N PHE A 86 3.62 -0.48 -10.95
CA PHE A 86 2.65 -0.86 -9.93
C PHE A 86 1.33 -1.31 -10.58
N SER A 87 0.56 -2.11 -9.87
CA SER A 87 -0.72 -2.67 -10.35
C SER A 87 -1.96 -2.11 -9.66
N SER A 88 -1.82 -1.33 -8.58
CA SER A 88 -2.84 -1.22 -7.53
C SER A 88 -3.21 -2.61 -6.95
N SER A 89 -4.23 -2.71 -6.09
CA SER A 89 -4.52 -3.98 -5.42
C SER A 89 -4.88 -5.12 -6.40
N ILE A 90 -4.11 -6.22 -6.37
CA ILE A 90 -4.34 -7.42 -7.20
C ILE A 90 -5.54 -8.26 -6.73
N LEU A 91 -6.14 -7.90 -5.59
CA LEU A 91 -7.43 -8.42 -5.16
C LEU A 91 -8.53 -8.15 -6.21
N SER A 92 -8.37 -7.10 -7.02
CA SER A 92 -9.22 -6.79 -8.20
C SER A 92 -9.17 -7.83 -9.30
N LYS A 93 -8.09 -8.59 -9.35
CA LYS A 93 -7.86 -9.67 -10.31
C LYS A 93 -8.20 -11.04 -9.72
N GLY A 94 -8.82 -11.08 -8.54
CA GLY A 94 -9.20 -12.32 -7.87
C GLY A 94 -8.02 -13.11 -7.32
N THR A 95 -6.89 -12.46 -7.01
CA THR A 95 -5.70 -13.11 -6.44
C THR A 95 -5.05 -12.27 -5.34
N THR A 96 -4.16 -12.87 -4.56
CA THR A 96 -3.36 -12.26 -3.49
C THR A 96 -1.87 -12.47 -3.78
N CYS A 97 -0.99 -11.77 -3.08
CA CYS A 97 0.45 -12.04 -3.16
C CYS A 97 0.79 -13.45 -2.66
N SER A 98 0.05 -13.95 -1.66
CA SER A 98 0.25 -15.29 -1.08
C SER A 98 -0.18 -16.44 -2.00
N ASN A 99 -0.98 -16.17 -3.04
CA ASN A 99 -1.36 -17.19 -4.03
C ASN A 99 -0.21 -17.58 -4.97
N PHE A 100 0.93 -16.87 -4.92
CA PHE A 100 2.10 -17.26 -5.69
C PHE A 100 2.62 -18.63 -5.22
N LYS A 101 2.80 -19.56 -6.16
CA LYS A 101 3.31 -20.91 -5.88
C LYS A 101 4.82 -20.86 -5.66
N PHE A 102 5.25 -20.65 -4.43
CA PHE A 102 6.65 -20.82 -4.04
C PHE A 102 7.00 -22.31 -4.06
N SER A 103 7.88 -22.71 -4.98
CA SER A 103 8.43 -24.07 -4.96
C SER A 103 9.34 -24.22 -3.74
N THR A 104 8.96 -25.05 -2.78
CA THR A 104 9.83 -25.39 -1.65
C THR A 104 10.80 -26.47 -2.12
N LYS A 105 12.07 -26.10 -2.32
CA LYS A 105 13.12 -27.12 -2.24
C LYS A 105 13.18 -27.53 -0.77
N LYS A 106 12.79 -28.77 -0.45
CA LYS A 106 13.17 -29.37 0.83
C LYS A 106 14.69 -29.39 0.86
N ILE A 107 15.27 -28.57 1.73
CA ILE A 107 16.68 -28.66 2.13
C ILE A 107 16.78 -29.82 3.12
#